data_AF-A0A380JTF1-F1
#
_entry.id   AF-A0A380JTF1-F1
#
_cell.length_a   1.000
_cell.length_b   1.000
_cell.length_c   1.000
_cell.angle_alpha   90.00
_cell.angle_beta   90.00
_cell.angle_gamma   90.00
#
_symmetry.space_group_name_H-M   'P 1'
#
loop_
_entity.id
_entity.type
_entity.pdbx_description
1 polymer ?
#
loop_
_entity_poly.entity_id
_entity_poly.type
_entity_poly.pdbx_seq_one_letter_code
_entity_poly.pdbx_strand_id
1 'polypeptide(L)' 'MQETIKQYLEFRKRFTKREWFELNKNIEAQFAKKADQLKLDDSDLEEIVANYSFWNKD' A
#
# COMPACT_ATOMS: atom_id res chain seq x y z
N MET A 1 5.40 7.54 18.31
CA MET A 1 4.74 6.22 18.32
C MET A 1 3.22 6.32 18.40
N GLN A 2 2.62 6.83 19.47
CA GLN A 2 1.15 6.93 19.57
C GLN A 2 0.52 7.75 18.42
N GLU A 3 1.08 8.91 18.11
CA GLU A 3 0.60 9.74 17.00
C GLU A 3 0.78 9.06 15.63
N THR A 4 1.92 8.39 15.43
CA THR A 4 2.19 7.59 14.21
C THR A 4 1.14 6.49 14.02
N ILE A 5 0.79 5.79 15.09
CA ILE A 5 -0.25 4.76 15.07
C ILE A 5 -1.61 5.38 14.76
N LYS A 6 -1.92 6.54 15.35
CA LYS A 6 -3.17 7.25 15.08
C LYS A 6 -3.29 7.66 13.61
N GLN A 7 -2.24 8.22 13.02
CA GLN A 7 -2.19 8.56 11.60
C GLN A 7 -2.39 7.35 10.70
N TYR A 8 -1.74 6.23 11.03
CA TYR A 8 -1.93 4.97 10.32
C TYR A 8 -3.39 4.47 10.40
N LEU A 9 -4.03 4.54 11.57
CA LEU A 9 -5.42 4.12 11.73
C LEU A 9 -6.38 5.01 10.93
N GLU A 10 -6.17 6.33 10.89
CA GLU A 10 -6.97 7.24 10.06
C GLU A 10 -6.77 6.99 8.56
N PHE A 11 -5.54 6.67 8.13
CA PHE A 11 -5.28 6.24 6.75
C PHE A 11 -6.02 4.92 6.44
N ARG A 12 -5.90 3.91 7.31
CA ARG A 12 -6.57 2.61 7.16
C ARG A 12 -8.08 2.74 7.01
N LYS A 13 -8.72 3.66 7.73
CA LYS A 13 -10.18 3.86 7.69
C LYS A 13 -10.72 4.25 6.32
N ARG A 14 -9.88 4.77 5.42
CA ARG A 14 -10.28 5.16 4.04
C ARG A 14 -10.63 3.97 3.15
N PHE A 15 -10.28 2.75 3.56
CA PHE A 15 -10.42 1.54 2.76
C PHE A 15 -11.42 0.56 3.38
N THR A 16 -12.24 -0.08 2.55
CA THR A 16 -12.95 -1.30 2.92
C THR A 16 -11.98 -2.44 3.21
N LYS A 17 -12.48 -3.56 3.77
CA LYS A 17 -11.65 -4.75 4.04
C LYS A 17 -10.97 -5.28 2.76
N ARG A 18 -11.69 -5.28 1.64
CA ARG A 18 -11.21 -5.84 0.36
C ARG A 18 -10.17 -4.93 -0.29
N GLU A 19 -10.46 -3.63 -0.34
CA GLU A 19 -9.52 -2.59 -0.76
C GLU A 19 -8.22 -2.65 0.04
N TRP A 20 -8.32 -2.68 1.38
CA TRP A 20 -7.13 -2.78 2.22
C TRP A 20 -6.30 -4.04 1.94
N PHE A 21 -6.96 -5.19 1.79
CA PHE A 21 -6.28 -6.45 1.49
C PHE A 21 -5.51 -6.37 0.17
N GLU A 22 -6.11 -5.82 -0.87
CA GLU A 22 -5.47 -5.71 -2.18
C GLU A 22 -4.29 -4.73 -2.18
N LEU A 23 -4.44 -3.58 -1.49
CA LEU A 23 -3.34 -2.61 -1.33
C LEU A 23 -2.12 -3.27 -0.68
N ASN A 24 -2.32 -4.02 0.41
CA ASN A 24 -1.21 -4.71 1.08
C ASN A 24 -0.62 -5.80 0.21
N LYS A 25 -1.44 -6.55 -0.56
CA LYS A 25 -0.93 -7.55 -1.49
C LYS A 25 0.04 -6.94 -2.52
N ASN A 26 -0.28 -5.75 -3.05
CA ASN A 26 0.59 -5.09 -4.03
C ASN A 26 1.87 -4.53 -3.38
N ILE A 27 1.77 -3.98 -2.17
CA ILE A 27 2.93 -3.54 -1.37
C ILE A 27 3.89 -4.72 -1.10
N GLU A 28 3.37 -5.85 -0.62
CA GLU A 28 4.15 -7.06 -0.34
C GLU A 28 4.79 -7.64 -1.63
N ALA A 29 4.09 -7.57 -2.76
CA ALA A 29 4.64 -7.98 -4.04
C ALA A 29 5.84 -7.11 -4.45
N GLN A 30 5.83 -5.79 -4.18
CA GLN A 30 7.00 -4.95 -4.44
C GLN A 30 8.15 -5.26 -3.49
N PHE A 31 7.86 -5.47 -2.20
CA PHE A 31 8.89 -5.89 -1.25
C PHE A 31 9.55 -7.21 -1.68
N ALA A 32 8.75 -8.18 -2.14
CA ALA A 32 9.26 -9.46 -2.64
C ALA A 32 10.14 -9.29 -3.90
N LYS A 33 9.77 -8.42 -4.84
CA LYS A 33 10.60 -8.10 -6.02
C LYS A 33 11.95 -7.50 -5.64
N LYS A 34 11.97 -6.72 -4.55
CA LYS A 34 13.15 -5.99 -4.12
C LYS A 34 14.15 -6.79 -3.30
N ALA A 35 13.81 -8.03 -2.89
CA ALA A 35 14.60 -9.11 -2.28
C ALA A 35 15.52 -8.76 -1.07
N ASP A 36 16.19 -7.61 -1.08
CA ASP A 36 17.12 -7.06 -0.09
C ASP A 36 17.01 -5.53 0.12
N GLN A 37 16.25 -4.79 -0.71
CA GLN A 37 16.01 -3.35 -0.45
C GLN A 37 14.92 -3.17 0.61
N LEU A 38 15.32 -2.71 1.80
CA LEU A 38 14.45 -2.49 2.96
C LEU A 38 13.39 -1.39 2.79
N LYS A 39 13.39 -0.65 1.68
CA LYS A 39 12.56 0.54 1.51
C LYS A 39 11.95 0.59 0.12
N LEU A 40 10.65 0.85 0.11
CA LEU A 40 9.96 1.32 -1.08
C LEU A 40 10.36 2.78 -1.34
N ASP A 41 10.50 3.13 -2.61
CA ASP A 41 10.79 4.47 -3.10
C ASP A 41 9.66 4.95 -4.03
N ASP A 42 9.82 6.16 -4.58
CA ASP A 42 8.79 6.80 -5.39
C ASP A 42 8.47 6.01 -6.68
N SER A 43 9.38 5.17 -7.18
CA SER A 43 9.09 4.32 -8.35
C SER A 43 8.17 3.15 -8.01
N ASP A 44 8.19 2.65 -6.76
CA ASP A 44 7.27 1.59 -6.32
C ASP A 44 5.82 2.09 -6.21
N LEU A 45 5.64 3.40 -5.99
CA LEU A 45 4.31 4.01 -5.91
C LEU A 45 3.55 3.81 -7.23
N GLU A 46 4.22 4.05 -8.36
CA GLU A 46 3.62 3.88 -9.69
C GLU A 46 3.15 2.45 -9.91
N GLU A 47 4.00 1.49 -9.56
CA GLU A 47 3.70 0.07 -9.72
C GLU A 47 2.60 -0.42 -8.76
N ILE A 48 2.56 0.04 -7.51
CA ILE A 48 1.48 -0.31 -6.56
C ILE A 48 0.15 0.28 -7.02
N VAL A 49 0.14 1.53 -7.49
CA VAL A 49 -1.07 2.20 -7.98
C VAL A 49 -1.59 1.53 -9.25
N ALA A 50 -0.71 1.24 -10.21
CA ALA A 50 -1.08 0.60 -11.48
C ALA A 50 -1.73 -0.78 -11.27
N ASN A 51 -1.29 -1.53 -10.26
CA ASN A 51 -1.79 -2.87 -9.97
C ASN A 51 -2.98 -2.90 -8.99
N TYR A 52 -3.41 -1.76 -8.45
CA TYR A 52 -4.50 -1.70 -7.49
C TYR A 52 -5.82 -1.37 -8.20
N SER A 53 -6.69 -2.37 -8.28
CA SER A 53 -7.91 -2.33 -9.10
C SER A 53 -8.97 -1.35 -8.63
N PHE A 54 -8.89 -0.85 -7.40
CA PHE A 54 -9.86 0.09 -6.85
C PHE A 54 -9.51 1.57 -7.09
N TRP A 55 -8.31 1.90 -7.59
CA TRP A 55 -7.96 3.29 -7.95
C TRP A 55 -8.55 3.68 -9.31
N ASN A 56 -8.74 2.72 -10.21
CA ASN A 56 -9.31 2.94 -11.55
C ASN A 56 -10.84 2.75 -11.58
N LYS A 57 -11.51 2.97 -10.44
CA LYS A 57 -12.97 2.99 -10.40
C LYS A 57 -13.45 4.41 -10.66
N ASP A 58 -13.85 4.64 -11.91
CA ASP A 58 -14.82 5.68 -12.24
C ASP A 58 -16.12 5.51 -11.43
#